data_AF-A0A661JJ99-F1
#
_entry.id   AF-A0A661JJ99-F1
#
_cell.length_a   1.000
_cell.length_b   1.000
_cell.length_c   1.000
_cell.angle_alpha   90.00
_cell.angle_beta   90.00
_cell.angle_gamma   90.00
#
_symmetry.space_group_name_H-M   'P 1'
#
loop_
_entity.id
_entity.type
_entity.pdbx_description
1 polymer ?
#
loop_
_entity_poly.entity_id
_entity_poly.type
_entity_poly.pdbx_seq_one_letter_code
_entity_poly.pdbx_strand_id
1 'polypeptide(L)'
;FLPGEAFFSAALEHDPTLIEFGVDKNIVIATPTTLIALLRAVAYGWKQEQLASNARIISDLGKTLYERIRILAGHFSELRKNLERSVLAYNKTVRTLENRVLVTARKFKDLGSATGADIGVQEEIDELPRALKSPELGVND
;
A
#
# COMPACT_ATOMS: atom_id res chain seq x y z
N PHE A 1 5.99 -35.42 35.98
CA PHE A 1 4.80 -34.75 36.52
C PHE A 1 4.43 -35.40 37.84
N LEU A 2 4.04 -34.62 38.85
CA LEU A 2 3.63 -35.11 40.16
C LEU A 2 2.21 -34.59 40.47
N PRO A 3 1.23 -35.46 40.80
CA PRO A 3 -0.19 -35.09 40.81
C PRO A 3 -0.65 -34.29 42.04
N GLY A 4 0.26 -33.65 42.78
CA GLY A 4 -0.09 -32.81 43.91
C GLY A 4 1.13 -32.14 44.54
N GLU A 5 0.94 -30.91 45.04
CA GLU A 5 2.01 -30.12 45.67
C GLU A 5 2.54 -30.80 46.94
N ALA A 6 1.65 -31.43 47.72
CA ALA A 6 2.01 -32.09 48.98
C ALA A 6 3.04 -33.22 48.79
N PHE A 7 2.96 -33.97 47.69
CA PHE A 7 3.93 -35.01 47.36
C PHE A 7 5.30 -34.41 47.02
N PHE A 8 5.31 -33.22 46.41
CA PHE A 8 6.56 -32.55 46.03
C PHE A 8 7.24 -31.97 47.27
N SER A 9 6.48 -31.32 48.15
CA SER A 9 6.99 -30.82 49.43
C SER A 9 7.56 -31.94 50.29
N ALA A 10 6.85 -33.06 50.44
CA ALA A 10 7.35 -34.21 51.21
C ALA A 10 8.63 -34.82 50.61
N ALA A 11 8.77 -34.83 49.27
CA ALA A 11 9.99 -35.27 48.62
C ALA A 11 11.17 -34.33 48.89
N LEU A 12 10.95 -33.01 48.88
CA LEU A 12 11.98 -32.00 49.17
C LEU A 12 12.39 -31.95 50.64
N GLU A 13 11.48 -32.27 51.56
CA GLU A 13 11.81 -32.43 52.99
C GLU A 13 12.81 -33.58 53.22
N HIS A 14 12.73 -34.64 52.41
CA HIS A 14 13.64 -35.78 52.50
C HIS A 14 14.94 -35.55 51.72
N ASP A 15 14.86 -34.95 50.52
CA ASP A 15 16.02 -34.59 49.70
C ASP A 15 15.85 -33.18 49.12
N PRO A 16 16.43 -32.16 49.77
CA PRO A 16 16.37 -30.78 49.30
C PRO A 16 17.09 -30.53 47.97
N THR A 17 18.05 -31.39 47.60
CA THR A 17 18.88 -31.21 46.40
C THR A 17 18.20 -31.68 45.11
N LEU A 18 17.01 -32.27 45.24
CA LEU A 18 16.27 -32.89 44.15
C LEU A 18 15.93 -31.92 43.00
N ILE A 19 15.73 -30.62 43.30
CA ILE A 19 15.50 -29.59 42.28
C ILE A 19 16.76 -29.39 41.44
N GLU A 20 17.90 -29.18 42.10
CA GLU A 20 19.19 -28.92 41.44
C GLU A 20 19.61 -30.13 40.60
N PHE A 21 19.46 -31.33 41.14
CA PHE A 21 19.70 -32.58 40.42
C PHE A 21 18.85 -32.68 39.15
N GLY A 22 17.57 -32.31 39.22
CA GLY A 22 16.68 -32.28 38.06
C GLY A 22 17.13 -31.26 37.02
N VAL A 23 17.42 -30.03 37.44
CA VAL A 23 17.88 -28.94 36.56
C VAL A 23 19.16 -29.31 35.83
N ASP A 24 20.16 -29.88 36.53
CA ASP A 24 21.42 -30.34 35.94
C ASP A 24 21.22 -31.42 34.86
N LYS A 25 20.09 -32.13 34.90
CA LYS A 25 19.69 -33.14 33.92
C LYS A 25 18.69 -32.61 32.88
N ASN A 26 18.39 -31.32 32.88
CA ASN A 26 17.33 -30.70 32.07
C ASN A 26 15.93 -31.30 32.32
N ILE A 27 15.66 -31.75 33.54
CA ILE A 27 14.39 -32.31 33.97
C ILE A 27 13.76 -31.39 35.02
N VAL A 28 12.62 -30.80 34.68
CA VAL A 28 11.84 -29.99 35.64
C VAL A 28 10.72 -30.84 36.22
N ILE A 29 10.70 -30.96 37.55
CA ILE A 29 9.57 -31.57 38.26
C ILE A 29 8.42 -30.58 38.23
N ALA A 30 7.34 -30.97 37.54
CA ALA A 30 6.14 -30.16 37.44
C ALA A 30 5.00 -30.78 38.27
N THR A 31 4.52 -30.02 39.27
CA THR A 31 3.22 -30.18 39.91
C THR A 31 2.11 -29.55 39.04
N PRO A 32 0.81 -29.71 39.34
CA PRO A 32 -0.25 -29.13 38.51
C PRO A 32 -0.09 -27.62 38.31
N THR A 33 0.26 -26.88 39.37
CA THR A 33 0.44 -25.42 39.31
C THR A 33 1.65 -25.06 38.44
N THR A 34 2.77 -25.74 38.65
CA THR A 34 4.01 -25.51 37.92
C THR A 34 3.85 -25.85 36.44
N LEU A 35 3.18 -26.96 36.12
CA LEU A 35 2.87 -27.35 34.75
C LEU A 35 2.02 -26.29 34.05
N ILE A 36 0.95 -25.81 34.70
CA ILE A 36 0.09 -24.76 34.15
C ILE A 36 0.90 -23.47 33.92
N ALA A 37 1.77 -23.09 34.86
CA ALA A 37 2.61 -21.90 34.73
C ALA A 37 3.58 -22.02 33.54
N LEU A 38 4.26 -23.17 33.39
CA LEU A 38 5.17 -23.43 32.28
C LEU A 38 4.43 -23.44 30.93
N LEU A 39 3.27 -24.10 30.84
CA LEU A 39 2.46 -24.11 29.63
C LEU A 39 1.99 -22.70 29.24
N ARG A 40 1.60 -21.88 30.22
CA ARG A 40 1.27 -20.47 29.98
C ARG A 40 2.47 -19.67 29.49
N ALA A 41 3.65 -19.87 30.07
CA ALA A 41 4.88 -19.20 29.64
C ALA A 41 5.24 -19.58 28.19
N VAL A 42 5.14 -20.86 27.82
CA VAL A 42 5.35 -21.33 26.44
C VAL A 42 4.32 -20.72 25.48
N ALA A 43 3.03 -20.76 25.85
CA ALA A 43 1.98 -20.16 25.03
C ALA A 43 2.18 -18.65 24.82
N TYR A 44 2.63 -17.95 25.85
CA TYR A 44 2.99 -16.53 25.76
C TYR A 44 4.21 -16.32 24.84
N GLY A 45 5.24 -17.15 24.96
CA GLY A 45 6.42 -17.12 24.10
C GLY A 45 6.08 -17.27 22.62
N TRP A 46 5.23 -18.26 22.26
CA TRP A 46 4.76 -18.43 20.89
C TRP A 46 3.94 -17.25 20.38
N LYS A 47 3.07 -16.68 21.23
CA LYS A 47 2.30 -15.48 20.86
C LYS A 47 3.23 -14.29 20.59
N GLN A 48 4.26 -14.12 21.40
CA GLN A 48 5.23 -13.04 21.25
C GLN A 48 6.05 -13.20 19.95
N GLU A 49 6.52 -14.41 19.65
CA GLU A 49 7.24 -14.70 18.40
C GLU A 49 6.35 -14.47 17.17
N GLN A 50 5.10 -14.94 17.21
CA GLN A 50 4.15 -14.71 16.12
C GLN A 50 3.88 -13.21 15.91
N LEU A 51 3.74 -12.44 16.98
CA LEU A 51 3.56 -10.99 16.90
C LEU A 51 4.78 -10.30 16.29
N ALA A 52 5.99 -10.69 16.72
CA ALA A 52 7.23 -10.17 16.17
C ALA A 52 7.41 -10.50 14.68
N SER A 53 7.10 -11.75 14.29
CA SER A 53 7.12 -12.19 12.90
C SER A 53 6.13 -11.39 12.04
N ASN A 54 4.88 -11.27 12.49
CA ASN A 54 3.85 -10.51 11.80
C ASN A 54 4.24 -9.03 11.65
N ALA A 55 4.83 -8.41 12.68
CA ALA A 55 5.29 -7.03 12.62
C ALA A 55 6.37 -6.81 11.54
N ARG A 56 7.30 -7.76 11.38
CA ARG A 56 8.31 -7.71 10.31
C ARG A 56 7.66 -7.80 8.93
N ILE A 57 6.74 -8.75 8.74
CA ILE A 57 6.01 -8.92 7.48
C ILE A 57 5.20 -7.65 7.13
N ILE A 58 4.50 -7.07 8.10
CA ILE A 58 3.73 -5.83 7.91
C ILE A 58 4.67 -4.68 7.52
N SER A 59 5.83 -4.55 8.17
CA SER A 59 6.83 -3.51 7.85
C SER A 59 7.33 -3.65 6.41
N ASP A 60 7.69 -4.86 5.99
CA ASP A 60 8.21 -5.10 4.64
C ASP A 60 7.13 -4.92 3.56
N LEU A 61 5.89 -5.34 3.84
CA LEU A 61 4.75 -5.08 2.98
C LEU A 61 4.47 -3.57 2.89
N GLY A 62 4.58 -2.84 4.00
CA GLY A 62 4.43 -1.39 4.06
C GLY A 62 5.47 -0.66 3.18
N LYS A 63 6.75 -1.04 3.27
CA LYS A 63 7.81 -0.51 2.39
C LYS A 63 7.53 -0.80 0.93
N THR A 64 7.10 -2.02 0.62
CA THR A 64 6.79 -2.45 -0.75
C THR A 64 5.61 -1.66 -1.31
N LEU A 65 4.55 -1.46 -0.52
CA LEU A 65 3.38 -0.69 -0.91
C LEU A 65 3.75 0.78 -1.15
N TYR A 66 4.53 1.38 -0.25
CA TYR A 66 5.00 2.76 -0.39
C TYR A 66 5.78 2.97 -1.69
N GLU A 67 6.72 2.07 -2.00
CA GLU A 67 7.49 2.16 -3.25
C GLU A 67 6.61 2.02 -4.49
N ARG A 68 5.61 1.12 -4.47
CA ARG A 68 4.65 0.98 -5.57
C ARG A 68 3.81 2.24 -5.76
N ILE A 69 3.35 2.86 -4.67
CA ILE A 69 2.61 4.13 -4.73
C ILE A 69 3.49 5.24 -5.31
N ARG A 70 4.77 5.32 -4.91
CA ARG A 70 5.72 6.29 -5.42
C ARG A 70 5.92 6.16 -6.94
N ILE A 71 6.13 4.95 -7.43
CA ILE A 71 6.26 4.67 -8.87
C ILE A 71 4.97 5.05 -9.62
N LEU A 72 3.82 4.65 -9.08
CA LEU A 72 2.52 4.94 -9.67
C LEU A 72 2.27 6.45 -9.76
N ALA A 73 2.62 7.23 -8.74
CA ALA A 73 2.53 8.69 -8.75
C ALA A 73 3.37 9.31 -9.87
N GLY A 74 4.57 8.75 -10.12
CA GLY A 74 5.39 9.12 -11.27
C GLY A 74 4.69 8.89 -12.60
N HIS A 75 4.07 7.72 -12.79
CA HIS A 75 3.28 7.43 -14.00
C HIS A 75 2.10 8.40 -14.17
N PHE A 76 1.40 8.75 -13.11
CA PHE A 76 0.31 9.75 -13.16
C PHE A 76 0.81 11.14 -13.56
N SER A 77 2.00 11.55 -13.10
CA SER A 77 2.62 12.81 -13.49
C SER A 77 2.94 12.86 -14.98
N GLU A 78 3.51 11.78 -15.53
CA GLU A 78 3.79 11.69 -16.97
C GLU A 78 2.49 11.62 -17.81
N LEU A 79 1.49 10.88 -17.34
CA LEU A 79 0.17 10.84 -17.99
C LEU A 79 -0.46 12.23 -18.05
N ARG A 80 -0.41 13.00 -16.96
CA ARG A 80 -0.89 14.38 -16.90
C ARG A 80 -0.23 15.24 -17.98
N LYS A 81 1.10 15.23 -18.07
CA LYS A 81 1.85 16.02 -19.06
C LYS A 81 1.46 15.65 -20.50
N ASN A 82 1.25 14.36 -20.76
CA ASN A 82 0.84 13.89 -22.09
C ASN A 82 -0.59 14.32 -22.46
N LEU A 83 -1.50 14.34 -21.48
CA LEU A 83 -2.84 14.90 -21.68
C LEU A 83 -2.79 16.41 -21.95
N GLU A 84 -2.00 17.18 -21.18
CA GLU A 84 -1.80 18.62 -21.43
C GLU A 84 -1.30 18.88 -22.85
N ARG A 85 -0.30 18.11 -23.32
CA ARG A 85 0.21 18.19 -24.70
C ARG A 85 -0.87 17.85 -25.75
N SER A 86 -1.70 16.86 -25.47
CA SER A 86 -2.78 16.44 -26.37
C SER A 86 -3.84 17.54 -26.51
N VAL A 87 -4.23 18.17 -25.40
CA VAL A 87 -5.15 19.32 -25.38
C VAL A 87 -4.56 20.50 -26.16
N LEU A 88 -3.27 20.82 -25.98
CA LEU A 88 -2.60 21.87 -26.74
C LEU A 88 -2.59 21.59 -28.25
N ALA A 89 -2.34 20.34 -28.66
CA ALA A 89 -2.35 19.93 -30.06
C ALA A 89 -3.76 20.01 -30.67
N TYR A 90 -4.78 19.61 -29.91
CA TYR A 90 -6.18 19.77 -30.29
C TYR A 90 -6.53 21.24 -30.51
N ASN A 91 -6.25 22.12 -29.53
CA ASN A 91 -6.55 23.55 -29.62
C ASN A 91 -5.82 24.22 -30.81
N LYS A 92 -4.57 23.83 -31.09
CA LYS A 92 -3.85 24.30 -32.29
C LYS A 92 -4.52 23.87 -33.60
N THR A 93 -5.07 22.66 -33.63
CA THR A 93 -5.77 22.11 -34.79
C THR A 93 -7.09 22.83 -35.03
N VAL A 94 -7.90 23.02 -33.99
CA VAL A 94 -9.16 23.80 -34.05
C VAL A 94 -8.87 25.22 -34.54
N ARG A 95 -7.90 25.92 -33.95
CA ARG A 95 -7.51 27.27 -34.39
C ARG A 95 -7.11 27.33 -35.86
N THR A 96 -6.42 26.29 -36.37
CA THR A 96 -6.01 26.22 -37.78
C THR A 96 -7.21 25.99 -38.69
N LEU A 97 -8.11 25.08 -38.29
CA LEU A 97 -9.36 24.80 -38.99
C LEU A 97 -10.18 26.09 -39.13
N GLU A 98 -10.42 26.79 -38.03
CA GLU A 98 -11.24 28.01 -38.01
C GLU A 98 -10.62 29.15 -38.83
N ASN A 99 -9.36 29.49 -38.57
CA ASN A 99 -8.76 30.69 -39.13
C ASN A 99 -8.27 30.55 -40.57
N ARG A 100 -7.99 29.32 -41.03
CA ARG A 100 -7.43 29.09 -42.37
C ARG A 100 -8.37 28.32 -43.26
N VAL A 101 -8.90 27.20 -42.78
CA VAL A 101 -9.68 26.28 -43.60
C VAL A 101 -11.11 26.78 -43.76
N LEU A 102 -11.81 27.08 -42.67
CA LEU A 102 -13.21 27.52 -42.72
C LEU A 102 -13.37 28.90 -43.37
N VAL A 103 -12.38 29.79 -43.23
CA VAL A 103 -12.36 31.08 -43.96
C VAL A 103 -12.31 30.85 -45.47
N THR A 104 -11.42 29.95 -45.92
CA THR A 104 -11.29 29.61 -47.35
C THR A 104 -12.54 28.91 -47.88
N ALA A 105 -13.12 27.99 -47.11
CA ALA A 105 -14.38 27.32 -47.45
C ALA A 105 -15.53 28.34 -47.63
N ARG A 106 -15.60 29.36 -46.76
CA ARG A 106 -16.59 30.45 -46.86
C ARG A 106 -16.44 31.24 -48.16
N LYS A 107 -15.21 31.66 -48.50
CA LYS A 107 -14.90 32.35 -49.77
C LYS A 107 -15.30 31.50 -51.00
N PHE A 108 -15.06 30.19 -50.95
CA PHE A 108 -15.46 29.28 -52.03
C PHE A 108 -16.99 29.21 -52.20
N LYS A 109 -17.73 29.22 -51.08
CA LYS A 109 -19.19 29.29 -51.07
C LYS A 109 -19.68 30.63 -51.64
N ASP A 110 -19.06 31.74 -51.24
CA ASP A 110 -19.42 33.09 -51.70
C ASP A 110 -19.19 33.27 -53.22
N LEU A 111 -18.20 32.56 -53.79
CA LEU A 111 -17.94 32.52 -55.24
C LEU A 111 -18.88 31.57 -56.01
N GLY A 112 -19.87 30.96 -55.35
CA GLY A 112 -20.84 30.05 -55.96
C GLY A 112 -20.28 28.68 -56.37
N SER A 113 -19.04 28.37 -55.99
CA SER A 113 -18.35 27.13 -56.38
C SER A 113 -18.54 25.97 -55.40
N ALA A 114 -19.10 26.21 -54.20
CA ALA A 114 -19.34 25.15 -53.22
C ALA A 114 -20.82 24.77 -53.18
N THR A 115 -21.12 23.47 -53.25
CA THR A 115 -22.46 22.88 -53.05
C THR A 115 -22.42 21.94 -51.85
N GLY A 116 -23.26 22.16 -50.84
CA GLY A 116 -23.32 21.33 -49.62
C GLY A 116 -23.78 22.07 -48.35
N ALA A 117 -24.02 21.31 -47.28
CA ALA A 117 -24.42 21.83 -45.96
C ALA A 117 -23.27 22.56 -45.24
N ASP A 118 -23.60 23.42 -44.26
CA ASP A 118 -22.60 24.18 -43.49
C ASP A 118 -21.72 23.26 -42.61
N ILE A 119 -20.44 23.64 -42.50
CA ILE A 119 -19.46 22.93 -41.68
C ILE A 119 -19.68 23.33 -40.21
N GLY A 120 -19.96 22.35 -39.35
CA GLY A 120 -20.23 22.56 -37.93
C GLY A 120 -19.04 23.14 -37.15
N VAL A 121 -19.36 23.95 -36.13
CA VAL A 121 -18.38 24.51 -35.18
C VAL A 121 -18.03 23.45 -34.13
N GLN A 122 -16.74 23.32 -33.80
CA GLN A 122 -16.26 22.44 -32.73
C GLN A 122 -16.13 23.26 -31.44
N GLU A 123 -16.47 22.69 -30.29
CA GLU A 123 -16.32 23.37 -29.00
C GLU A 123 -14.85 23.36 -28.53
N GLU A 124 -14.47 24.42 -27.80
CA GLU A 124 -13.14 24.58 -27.22
C GLU A 124 -12.97 23.68 -25.98
N ILE A 125 -11.79 23.06 -25.84
CA ILE A 125 -11.44 22.30 -24.63
C ILE A 125 -10.63 23.24 -23.72
N ASP A 126 -11.30 23.83 -22.74
CA ASP A 126 -10.70 24.71 -21.72
C ASP A 126 -10.28 23.98 -20.43
N GLU A 127 -10.66 22.71 -20.26
CA GLU A 127 -10.36 21.98 -19.03
C GLU A 127 -8.93 21.41 -19.02
N LEU A 128 -8.13 21.87 -18.05
CA LEU A 128 -6.83 21.28 -17.75
C LEU A 128 -6.97 19.94 -16.99
N PRO A 129 -6.10 18.95 -17.26
CA PRO A 129 -6.06 17.72 -16.47
C PRO A 129 -5.89 18.00 -14.97
N ARG A 130 -6.80 17.47 -14.16
CA ARG A 130 -6.82 17.66 -12.70
C ARG A 130 -5.52 17.17 -12.08
N ALA A 131 -4.91 18.00 -11.24
CA ALA A 131 -3.75 17.58 -10.45
C ALA A 131 -4.19 16.57 -9.38
N LEU A 132 -3.43 15.49 -9.22
CA LEU A 132 -3.61 14.62 -8.06
C LEU A 132 -3.13 15.41 -6.84
N LYS A 133 -4.07 15.87 -6.01
CA LYS A 133 -3.78 16.49 -4.72
C LYS A 133 -4.00 15.42 -3.66
N SER A 134 -2.91 14.87 -3.12
CA SER A 134 -2.99 13.96 -1.98
C SER A 134 -1.88 14.31 -0.97
N PRO A 135 -2.19 14.44 0.33
CA PRO A 135 -1.19 14.71 1.38
C PRO A 135 -0.10 13.64 1.44
N GLU A 136 -0.43 12.40 1.09
CA GLU A 136 0.46 11.24 1.06
C GLU A 136 1.54 11.32 -0.06
N LEU A 137 1.41 12.27 -0.99
CA LEU A 137 2.43 12.58 -2.01
C LEU A 137 3.35 13.74 -1.59
N GLY A 138 3.29 14.13 -0.32
CA GLY A 138 4.13 15.17 0.27
C GLY A 138 5.60 14.86 0.12
N VAL A 139 6.27 15.75 -0.61
CA VAL A 139 7.72 15.91 -0.68
C VAL A 139 8.28 15.95 0.74
N ASN A 140 9.23 15.07 1.06
CA ASN A 140 10.10 15.26 2.22
C ASN A 140 10.79 16.62 2.05
N ASP A 141 10.58 17.53 3.01
CA ASP A 141 11.42 18.71 3.20
C ASP A 141 12.92 18.32 3.26
#